data_AF-A0AAP6B9G9-F1
#
_entry.id   AF-A0AAP6B9G9-F1
#
_cell.length_a   1.000
_cell.length_b   1.000
_cell.length_c   1.000
_cell.angle_alpha   90.00
_cell.angle_beta   90.00
_cell.angle_gamma   90.00
#
_symmetry.space_group_name_H-M   'P 1'
#
loop_
_entity.id
_entity.type
_entity.pdbx_description
1 polymer ?
#
loop_
_entity_poly.entity_id
_entity_poly.type
_entity_poly.pdbx_seq_one_letter_code
_entity_poly.pdbx_strand_id
1 'polypeptide(L)'
;MTASLTGLGTEALDALLTRASVPGGAFDPAELARLDEAEEFPEAAHRLLVDAGLGAHYVPERHGGLLHGLDGAMAALRTVARRDLTVAIAHGKTFLGAMPTWVAGDDRQTELLSREIRAGAEVCWALTERGTGSDLLAGRLSARPVPGGLALDGEKWLINNATRARFACVLARTRPGGGPRGFRFVLVDKDALPEGACRTLPKEPTHGIRGADISGIALQDATVADSAGIGPDGSGFEVLLTSLQLTRICATSLSLGAADHALPIAVRFLTDRHLYGQRLADLPRIRRALGDAASALLLAEAVAVLAGRSAQTLPRELAVTAAVTKAFVPTTVQRSVDALAELLGVRGFLTGVLEHGAFAKLDRDHRIVAVFDGSTAVNRHALITSFPLLARAHAADVHDAPGLRAAAGLGAPQPPLDPRRLTLISDGGSSVVQSLPEAALLAARRGRADVAADARTLAAESLRLHQEIADAHGASAEAFALAQRYELVFAGAACLALWLHTEPAPGARWWRDALWVRACLSVVLRRLGLEPAAGPDARDLLCAELLRTDLAEGEFSLLSGLETP
;
A
#
# COMPACT_ATOMS: atom_id res chain seq x y z
N MET A 1 19.41 2.49 -29.27
CA MET A 1 19.90 1.13 -28.97
C MET A 1 18.87 0.46 -28.08
N THR A 2 17.96 -0.29 -28.69
CA THR A 2 16.82 -0.95 -28.03
C THR A 2 17.24 -2.35 -27.60
N ALA A 3 17.78 -2.47 -26.38
CA ALA A 3 17.79 -3.75 -25.69
C ALA A 3 16.37 -4.01 -25.19
N SER A 4 15.80 -5.17 -25.54
CA SER A 4 14.56 -5.66 -24.95
C SER A 4 14.81 -5.89 -23.45
N LEU A 5 14.35 -4.95 -22.62
CA LEU A 5 14.44 -5.02 -21.17
C LEU A 5 13.23 -5.79 -20.63
N THR A 6 13.18 -7.09 -20.89
CA THR A 6 12.24 -7.95 -20.16
C THR A 6 12.77 -8.17 -18.75
N GLY A 7 12.09 -7.58 -17.77
CA GLY A 7 12.33 -7.82 -16.33
C GLY A 7 13.40 -6.95 -15.69
N LEU A 8 13.18 -5.64 -15.69
CA LEU A 8 13.92 -4.75 -14.79
C LEU A 8 13.59 -5.11 -13.34
N GLY A 9 14.59 -5.61 -12.61
CA GLY A 9 14.56 -5.63 -11.15
C GLY A 9 14.53 -4.21 -10.57
N THR A 10 14.18 -4.08 -9.30
CA THR A 10 13.99 -2.78 -8.62
C THR A 10 15.21 -1.86 -8.72
N GLU A 11 16.43 -2.39 -8.59
CA GLU A 11 17.67 -1.61 -8.73
C GLU A 11 17.84 -1.04 -10.15
N ALA A 12 17.55 -1.86 -11.16
CA ALA A 12 17.65 -1.44 -12.55
C ALA A 12 16.57 -0.40 -12.89
N LEU A 13 15.38 -0.51 -12.30
CA LEU A 13 14.33 0.50 -12.37
C LEU A 13 14.78 1.80 -11.71
N ASP A 14 15.30 1.78 -10.48
CA ASP A 14 15.75 3.01 -9.80
C ASP A 14 16.91 3.70 -10.56
N ALA A 15 17.84 2.92 -11.10
CA ALA A 15 18.90 3.46 -11.97
C ALA A 15 18.35 4.09 -13.25
N LEU A 16 17.32 3.50 -13.86
CA LEU A 16 16.62 4.06 -15.02
C LEU A 16 15.96 5.39 -14.66
N LEU A 17 15.20 5.43 -13.56
CA LEU A 17 14.51 6.64 -13.11
C LEU A 17 15.49 7.73 -12.73
N THR A 18 16.62 7.39 -12.10
CA THR A 18 17.71 8.33 -11.80
C THR A 18 18.24 9.01 -13.05
N ARG A 19 18.53 8.24 -14.11
CA ARG A 19 18.98 8.80 -15.39
C ARG A 19 17.89 9.65 -16.06
N ALA A 20 16.62 9.34 -15.81
CA ALA A 20 15.49 10.08 -16.37
C ALA A 20 15.11 11.35 -15.57
N SER A 21 15.66 11.55 -14.37
CA SER A 21 15.41 12.73 -13.51
C SER A 21 16.30 13.95 -13.81
N VAL A 22 17.02 13.94 -14.93
CA VAL A 22 17.81 15.09 -15.41
C VAL A 22 16.91 16.15 -16.07
N PRO A 23 17.35 17.42 -16.18
CA PRO A 23 16.59 18.45 -16.91
C PRO A 23 16.22 18.02 -18.34
N GLY A 24 14.93 18.12 -18.67
CA GLY A 24 14.35 17.67 -19.94
C GLY A 24 14.15 16.15 -20.05
N GLY A 25 14.48 15.38 -19.01
CA GLY A 25 14.19 13.95 -18.91
C GLY A 25 12.73 13.65 -18.57
N ALA A 26 12.31 12.40 -18.75
CA ALA A 26 10.92 11.98 -18.51
C ALA A 26 10.48 12.09 -17.04
N PHE A 27 11.42 12.10 -16.09
CA PHE A 27 11.20 12.29 -14.66
C PHE A 27 11.85 13.59 -14.16
N ASP A 28 12.04 14.58 -15.03
CA ASP A 28 12.51 15.92 -14.63
C ASP A 28 11.56 16.51 -13.57
N PRO A 29 12.04 16.77 -12.34
CA PRO A 29 11.20 17.32 -11.28
C PRO A 29 10.52 18.65 -11.65
N ALA A 30 11.16 19.50 -12.45
CA ALA A 30 10.60 20.78 -12.85
C ALA A 30 9.42 20.61 -13.82
N GLU A 31 9.54 19.67 -14.77
CA GLU A 31 8.45 19.35 -15.70
C GLU A 31 7.29 18.66 -14.99
N LEU A 32 7.55 17.74 -14.07
CA LEU A 32 6.50 17.09 -13.28
C LEU A 32 5.73 18.08 -12.39
N ALA A 33 6.41 19.09 -11.85
CA ALA A 33 5.76 20.19 -11.13
C ALA A 33 4.88 21.05 -12.06
N ARG A 34 5.38 21.40 -13.26
CA ARG A 34 4.60 22.14 -14.28
C ARG A 34 3.35 21.37 -14.69
N LEU A 35 3.46 20.06 -14.90
CA LEU A 35 2.35 19.18 -15.25
C LEU A 35 1.29 19.12 -14.13
N ASP A 36 1.69 19.07 -12.86
CA ASP A 36 0.74 19.19 -11.73
C ASP A 36 0.03 20.54 -11.72
N GLU A 37 0.74 21.63 -11.98
CA GLU A 37 0.15 22.98 -11.98
C GLU A 37 -0.89 23.14 -13.10
N ALA A 38 -0.58 22.59 -14.28
CA ALA A 38 -1.45 22.57 -15.46
C ALA A 38 -2.53 21.46 -15.43
N GLU A 39 -2.50 20.57 -14.43
CA GLU A 39 -3.35 19.37 -14.34
C GLU A 39 -3.27 18.43 -15.55
N GLU A 40 -2.07 18.35 -16.15
CA GLU A 40 -1.76 17.58 -17.34
C GLU A 40 -1.20 16.20 -17.00
N PHE A 41 -1.54 15.20 -17.82
CA PHE A 41 -1.06 13.84 -17.61
C PHE A 41 0.44 13.70 -17.91
N PRO A 42 1.23 13.03 -17.06
CA PRO A 42 2.68 12.88 -17.25
C PRO A 42 3.01 11.79 -18.29
N GLU A 43 2.68 12.05 -19.56
CA GLU A 43 2.78 11.09 -20.66
C GLU A 43 4.21 10.55 -20.87
N ALA A 44 5.22 11.43 -20.79
CA ALA A 44 6.60 11.03 -20.98
C ALA A 44 7.08 10.04 -19.90
N ALA A 45 6.76 10.32 -18.64
CA ALA A 45 7.08 9.46 -17.51
C ALA A 45 6.32 8.12 -17.60
N HIS A 46 5.02 8.19 -17.90
CA HIS A 46 4.17 7.01 -18.06
C HIS A 46 4.69 6.08 -19.17
N ARG A 47 4.97 6.64 -20.35
CA ARG A 47 5.51 5.87 -21.49
C ARG A 47 6.87 5.25 -21.17
N LEU A 48 7.75 5.95 -20.45
CA LEU A 48 9.02 5.38 -20.01
C LEU A 48 8.81 4.09 -19.21
N LEU A 49 7.82 4.05 -18.31
CA LEU A 49 7.51 2.87 -17.51
C LEU A 49 6.91 1.72 -18.33
N VAL A 50 6.06 2.05 -19.31
CA VAL A 50 5.52 1.07 -20.27
C VAL A 50 6.65 0.46 -21.10
N ASP A 51 7.52 1.28 -21.68
CA ASP A 51 8.67 0.85 -22.50
C ASP A 51 9.69 0.04 -21.67
N ALA A 52 9.80 0.36 -20.38
CA ALA A 52 10.62 -0.37 -19.40
C ALA A 52 10.00 -1.72 -18.99
N GLY A 53 8.77 -2.03 -19.41
CA GLY A 53 8.11 -3.30 -19.13
C GLY A 53 7.59 -3.41 -17.69
N LEU A 54 7.34 -2.29 -17.00
CA LEU A 54 6.86 -2.30 -15.61
C LEU A 54 5.52 -3.05 -15.47
N GLY A 55 4.68 -3.09 -16.51
CA GLY A 55 3.44 -3.87 -16.53
C GLY A 55 3.62 -5.37 -16.26
N ALA A 56 4.80 -5.94 -16.53
CA ALA A 56 5.09 -7.34 -16.23
C ALA A 56 5.04 -7.64 -14.72
N HIS A 57 5.35 -6.66 -13.86
CA HIS A 57 5.24 -6.77 -12.40
C HIS A 57 3.79 -6.82 -11.90
N TYR A 58 2.80 -6.60 -12.78
CA TYR A 58 1.37 -6.68 -12.44
C TYR A 58 0.71 -7.98 -12.90
N VAL A 59 1.47 -8.84 -13.59
CA VAL A 59 1.00 -10.09 -14.18
C VAL A 59 1.61 -11.27 -13.43
N PRO A 60 0.80 -12.24 -12.94
CA PRO A 60 1.30 -13.44 -12.26
C PRO A 60 2.32 -14.22 -13.11
N GLU A 61 3.35 -14.78 -12.47
CA GLU A 61 4.38 -15.57 -13.17
C GLU A 61 3.82 -16.74 -13.99
N ARG A 62 2.79 -17.41 -13.45
CA ARG A 62 2.08 -18.51 -14.15
C ARG A 62 1.42 -18.07 -15.48
N HIS A 63 1.26 -16.77 -15.70
CA HIS A 63 0.75 -16.19 -16.93
C HIS A 63 1.86 -15.47 -17.73
N GLY A 64 3.15 -15.66 -17.39
CA GLY A 64 4.29 -15.10 -18.11
C GLY A 64 4.72 -13.69 -17.68
N GLY A 65 4.26 -13.23 -16.51
CA GLY A 65 4.71 -11.99 -15.88
C GLY A 65 5.79 -12.21 -14.81
N LEU A 66 5.93 -11.24 -13.90
CA LEU A 66 6.94 -11.20 -12.82
C LEU A 66 6.31 -11.08 -11.42
N LEU A 67 4.98 -11.11 -11.30
CA LEU A 67 4.29 -11.08 -10.02
C LEU A 67 4.37 -12.47 -9.37
N HIS A 68 5.47 -12.74 -8.68
CA HIS A 68 5.65 -13.91 -7.82
C HIS A 68 4.89 -13.75 -6.50
N GLY A 69 5.10 -12.61 -5.85
CA GLY A 69 4.49 -12.17 -4.61
C GLY A 69 4.13 -10.69 -4.68
N LEU A 70 3.59 -10.13 -3.59
CA LEU A 70 3.29 -8.70 -3.55
C LEU A 70 4.55 -7.84 -3.38
N ASP A 71 5.61 -8.41 -2.81
CA ASP A 71 6.89 -7.76 -2.54
C ASP A 71 7.53 -7.12 -3.79
N GLY A 72 7.62 -7.87 -4.89
CA GLY A 72 8.18 -7.34 -6.15
C GLY A 72 7.39 -6.14 -6.70
N ALA A 73 6.06 -6.27 -6.76
CA ALA A 73 5.19 -5.18 -7.23
C ALA A 73 5.22 -3.96 -6.29
N MET A 74 5.25 -4.19 -4.98
CA MET A 74 5.37 -3.14 -3.97
C MET A 74 6.70 -2.40 -4.08
N ALA A 75 7.81 -3.11 -4.25
CA ALA A 75 9.12 -2.52 -4.44
C ALA A 75 9.14 -1.65 -5.70
N ALA A 76 8.67 -2.17 -6.83
CA ALA A 76 8.64 -1.43 -8.09
C ALA A 76 7.75 -0.17 -8.01
N LEU A 77 6.56 -0.26 -7.41
CA LEU A 77 5.68 0.89 -7.22
C LEU A 77 6.25 1.93 -6.25
N ARG A 78 6.89 1.49 -5.16
CA ARG A 78 7.59 2.37 -4.22
C ARG A 78 8.71 3.15 -4.92
N THR A 79 9.49 2.48 -5.77
CA THR A 79 10.57 3.10 -6.56
C THR A 79 10.06 4.18 -7.52
N VAL A 80 8.88 4.01 -8.12
CA VAL A 80 8.26 5.08 -8.92
C VAL A 80 7.72 6.19 -8.01
N ALA A 81 7.02 5.84 -6.93
CA ALA A 81 6.38 6.78 -6.02
C ALA A 81 7.38 7.70 -5.30
N ARG A 82 8.61 7.24 -5.02
CA ARG A 82 9.69 8.09 -4.48
C ARG A 82 10.16 9.17 -5.43
N ARG A 83 9.85 9.05 -6.74
CA ARG A 83 10.09 10.10 -7.74
C ARG A 83 8.86 10.96 -7.91
N ASP A 84 7.72 10.33 -8.17
CA ASP A 84 6.45 11.03 -8.34
C ASP A 84 5.23 10.14 -8.05
N LEU A 85 4.40 10.55 -7.10
CA LEU A 85 3.18 9.84 -6.72
C LEU A 85 2.12 9.81 -7.82
N THR A 86 1.98 10.88 -8.60
CA THR A 86 1.00 10.97 -9.67
C THR A 86 1.32 9.94 -10.76
N VAL A 87 2.60 9.85 -11.15
CA VAL A 87 3.08 8.85 -12.12
C VAL A 87 2.89 7.43 -11.58
N ALA A 88 3.24 7.19 -10.31
CA ALA A 88 3.08 5.87 -9.70
C ALA A 88 1.61 5.41 -9.64
N ILE A 89 0.69 6.32 -9.32
CA ILE A 89 -0.75 6.04 -9.32
C ILE A 89 -1.28 5.82 -10.75
N ALA A 90 -0.87 6.67 -11.68
CA ALA A 90 -1.25 6.56 -13.09
C ALA A 90 -0.87 5.20 -13.66
N HIS A 91 0.39 4.76 -13.50
CA HIS A 91 0.83 3.46 -14.04
C HIS A 91 0.33 2.27 -13.20
N GLY A 92 0.38 2.39 -11.88
CA GLY A 92 0.06 1.31 -10.94
C GLY A 92 -1.41 0.89 -10.92
N LYS A 93 -2.33 1.70 -11.47
CA LYS A 93 -3.75 1.34 -11.49
C LYS A 93 -4.05 0.07 -12.28
N THR A 94 -3.22 -0.30 -13.24
CA THR A 94 -3.33 -1.56 -13.99
C THR A 94 -3.26 -2.78 -13.07
N PHE A 95 -2.42 -2.75 -12.02
CA PHE A 95 -2.39 -3.81 -11.00
C PHE A 95 -3.76 -3.98 -10.33
N LEU A 96 -4.39 -2.86 -9.97
CA LEU A 96 -5.70 -2.81 -9.35
C LEU A 96 -6.79 -3.32 -10.32
N GLY A 97 -6.79 -2.81 -11.55
CA GLY A 97 -7.78 -3.17 -12.58
C GLY A 97 -7.74 -4.65 -12.95
N ALA A 98 -6.57 -5.27 -12.99
CA ALA A 98 -6.42 -6.67 -13.40
C ALA A 98 -6.72 -7.68 -12.27
N MET A 99 -6.73 -7.25 -11.00
CA MET A 99 -6.82 -8.15 -9.85
C MET A 99 -8.06 -9.05 -9.85
N PRO A 100 -9.28 -8.58 -10.19
CA PRO A 100 -10.45 -9.46 -10.28
C PRO A 100 -10.23 -10.65 -11.24
N THR A 101 -9.55 -10.42 -12.36
CA THR A 101 -9.22 -11.47 -13.33
C THR A 101 -8.16 -12.43 -12.78
N TRP A 102 -7.17 -11.95 -12.02
CA TRP A 102 -6.19 -12.84 -11.36
C TRP A 102 -6.80 -13.69 -10.25
N VAL A 103 -7.87 -13.20 -9.61
CA VAL A 103 -8.57 -13.88 -8.53
C VAL A 103 -9.55 -14.93 -9.07
N ALA A 104 -10.33 -14.61 -10.11
CA ALA A 104 -11.47 -15.44 -10.54
C ALA A 104 -11.67 -15.51 -12.06
N GLY A 105 -10.72 -15.02 -12.86
CA GLY A 105 -10.79 -15.12 -14.30
C GLY A 105 -10.51 -16.53 -14.80
N ASP A 106 -11.07 -16.87 -15.97
CA ASP A 106 -10.75 -18.12 -16.66
C ASP A 106 -9.41 -18.02 -17.43
N ASP A 107 -8.95 -19.14 -17.99
CA ASP A 107 -7.68 -19.22 -18.72
C ASP A 107 -7.63 -18.24 -19.91
N ARG A 108 -8.77 -18.05 -20.61
CA ARG A 108 -8.87 -17.15 -21.76
C ARG A 108 -8.73 -15.68 -21.34
N GLN A 109 -9.41 -15.29 -20.25
CA GLN A 109 -9.36 -13.93 -19.70
C GLN A 109 -7.97 -13.62 -19.14
N THR A 110 -7.36 -14.57 -18.43
CA THR A 110 -6.04 -14.38 -17.83
C THR A 110 -4.93 -14.34 -18.88
N GLU A 111 -4.97 -15.18 -19.91
CA GLU A 111 -4.04 -15.14 -21.04
C GLU A 111 -4.18 -13.84 -21.85
N LEU A 112 -5.41 -13.42 -22.13
CA LEU A 112 -5.70 -12.15 -22.80
C LEU A 112 -5.09 -10.98 -22.02
N LEU A 113 -5.48 -10.79 -20.76
CA LEU A 113 -4.99 -9.66 -19.97
C LEU A 113 -3.49 -9.71 -19.76
N SER A 114 -2.90 -10.90 -19.56
CA SER A 114 -1.45 -11.03 -19.41
C SER A 114 -0.72 -10.49 -20.65
N ARG A 115 -1.12 -10.96 -21.84
CA ARG A 115 -0.51 -10.53 -23.10
C ARG A 115 -0.64 -9.02 -23.29
N GLU A 116 -1.83 -8.48 -23.09
CA GLU A 116 -2.11 -7.07 -23.37
C GLU A 116 -1.43 -6.15 -22.36
N ILE A 117 -1.44 -6.47 -21.06
CA ILE A 117 -0.75 -5.68 -20.03
C ILE A 117 0.77 -5.65 -20.30
N ARG A 118 1.35 -6.79 -20.67
CA ARG A 118 2.78 -6.85 -21.04
C ARG A 118 3.10 -6.11 -22.34
N ALA A 119 2.11 -5.90 -23.21
CA ALA A 119 2.20 -5.06 -24.40
C ALA A 119 1.91 -3.57 -24.11
N GLY A 120 1.67 -3.19 -22.85
CA GLY A 120 1.44 -1.81 -22.43
C GLY A 120 -0.02 -1.40 -22.31
N ALA A 121 -0.98 -2.33 -22.46
CA ALA A 121 -2.39 -2.02 -22.27
C ALA A 121 -2.68 -1.75 -20.78
N GLU A 122 -3.37 -0.65 -20.53
CA GLU A 122 -3.83 -0.27 -19.20
C GLU A 122 -5.21 -0.90 -18.89
N VAL A 123 -5.43 -1.21 -17.60
CA VAL A 123 -6.69 -1.77 -17.08
C VAL A 123 -7.22 -0.92 -15.94
N CYS A 124 -8.45 -0.42 -16.04
CA CYS A 124 -9.07 0.35 -14.98
C CYS A 124 -9.97 -0.52 -14.07
N TRP A 125 -10.04 -0.14 -12.79
CA TRP A 125 -10.94 -0.78 -11.82
C TRP A 125 -12.18 0.09 -11.64
N ALA A 126 -13.32 -0.35 -12.21
CA ALA A 126 -14.54 0.43 -12.26
C ALA A 126 -15.58 -0.02 -11.20
N LEU A 127 -15.49 0.59 -10.00
CA LEU A 127 -16.35 0.29 -8.84
C LEU A 127 -17.36 1.40 -8.53
N THR A 128 -16.82 2.60 -8.29
CA THR A 128 -17.53 3.73 -7.69
C THR A 128 -18.53 4.34 -8.67
N GLU A 129 -19.65 4.81 -8.12
CA GLU A 129 -20.70 5.53 -8.84
C GLU A 129 -20.96 6.87 -8.13
N ARG A 130 -21.55 7.86 -8.80
CA ARG A 130 -21.75 9.21 -8.22
C ARG A 130 -22.48 9.21 -6.86
N GLY A 131 -23.44 8.31 -6.69
CA GLY A 131 -24.18 8.16 -5.43
C GLY A 131 -23.57 7.13 -4.47
N THR A 132 -22.45 6.50 -4.82
CA THR A 132 -21.99 5.27 -4.16
C THR A 132 -20.46 5.15 -4.16
N GLY A 133 -19.84 5.48 -3.03
CA GLY A 133 -18.41 5.29 -2.78
C GLY A 133 -18.12 4.10 -1.86
N SER A 134 -18.16 4.32 -0.55
CA SER A 134 -17.85 3.28 0.45
C SER A 134 -18.89 2.16 0.51
N ASP A 135 -20.17 2.46 0.27
CA ASP A 135 -21.25 1.46 0.26
C ASP A 135 -21.44 0.83 -1.13
N LEU A 136 -20.44 0.07 -1.60
CA LEU A 136 -20.48 -0.53 -2.95
C LEU A 136 -21.72 -1.41 -3.21
N LEU A 137 -22.42 -1.88 -2.17
CA LEU A 137 -23.63 -2.68 -2.30
C LEU A 137 -24.81 -1.87 -2.86
N ALA A 138 -24.77 -0.55 -2.74
CA ALA A 138 -25.78 0.36 -3.31
C ALA A 138 -25.58 0.63 -4.81
N GLY A 139 -24.50 0.13 -5.44
CA GLY A 139 -24.20 0.36 -6.86
C GLY A 139 -25.34 -0.10 -7.78
N ARG A 140 -25.61 0.67 -8.83
CA ARG A 140 -26.76 0.51 -9.72
C ARG A 140 -26.41 0.16 -11.16
N LEU A 141 -25.15 0.35 -11.59
CA LEU A 141 -24.73 -0.08 -12.92
C LEU A 141 -25.09 -1.57 -13.10
N SER A 142 -25.83 -1.87 -14.15
CA SER A 142 -26.44 -3.18 -14.38
C SER A 142 -25.73 -3.95 -15.48
N ALA A 143 -25.77 -5.29 -15.41
CA ALA A 143 -25.41 -6.18 -16.49
C ALA A 143 -26.58 -7.16 -16.68
N ARG A 144 -27.40 -6.92 -17.71
CA ARG A 144 -28.59 -7.74 -18.00
C ARG A 144 -28.28 -8.82 -19.05
N PRO A 145 -28.80 -10.04 -18.91
CA PRO A 145 -28.62 -11.07 -19.93
C PRO A 145 -29.29 -10.66 -21.24
N VAL A 146 -28.60 -10.91 -22.34
CA VAL A 146 -29.07 -10.78 -23.73
C VAL A 146 -28.66 -12.04 -24.51
N PRO A 147 -29.23 -12.33 -25.68
CA PRO A 147 -28.81 -13.48 -26.48
C PRO A 147 -27.30 -13.47 -26.72
N GLY A 148 -26.59 -14.48 -26.23
CA GLY A 148 -25.14 -14.63 -26.39
C GLY A 148 -24.26 -13.84 -25.39
N GLY A 149 -24.84 -13.07 -24.46
CA GLY A 149 -24.03 -12.30 -23.53
C GLY A 149 -24.75 -11.41 -22.53
N LEU A 150 -24.11 -10.29 -22.19
CA LEU A 150 -24.57 -9.32 -21.21
C LEU A 150 -24.60 -7.93 -21.86
N ALA A 151 -25.65 -7.14 -21.58
CA ALA A 151 -25.69 -5.72 -21.91
C ALA A 151 -25.49 -4.90 -20.63
N LEU A 152 -24.46 -4.04 -20.62
CA LEU A 152 -24.14 -3.20 -19.48
C LEU A 152 -24.75 -1.80 -19.65
N ASP A 153 -25.36 -1.29 -18.58
CA ASP A 153 -25.97 0.04 -18.57
C ASP A 153 -25.73 0.75 -17.24
N GLY A 154 -25.22 1.98 -17.30
CA GLY A 154 -24.96 2.84 -16.15
C GLY A 154 -23.63 3.57 -16.23
N GLU A 155 -23.26 4.24 -15.15
CA GLU A 155 -22.06 5.07 -15.06
C GLU A 155 -21.17 4.65 -13.89
N LYS A 156 -19.86 4.56 -14.13
CA LYS A 156 -18.83 4.52 -13.09
C LYS A 156 -18.08 5.85 -13.08
N TRP A 157 -17.81 6.37 -11.90
CA TRP A 157 -17.28 7.71 -11.66
C TRP A 157 -16.10 7.69 -10.69
N LEU A 158 -15.15 8.61 -10.85
CA LEU A 158 -13.80 8.60 -10.25
C LEU A 158 -13.00 7.33 -10.56
N ILE A 159 -13.07 6.89 -11.82
CA ILE A 159 -12.32 5.73 -12.28
C ILE A 159 -11.00 6.19 -12.86
N ASN A 160 -9.91 5.83 -12.16
CA ASN A 160 -8.57 6.20 -12.59
C ASN A 160 -8.21 5.51 -13.94
N ASN A 161 -7.63 6.28 -14.85
CA ASN A 161 -7.31 5.93 -16.24
C ASN A 161 -8.52 5.55 -17.10
N ALA A 162 -9.74 5.96 -16.77
CA ALA A 162 -10.90 5.57 -17.56
C ALA A 162 -10.86 6.08 -19.00
N THR A 163 -10.24 7.23 -19.27
CA THR A 163 -10.06 7.76 -20.64
C THR A 163 -8.95 7.04 -21.42
N ARG A 164 -7.99 6.45 -20.71
CA ARG A 164 -6.74 5.92 -21.26
C ARG A 164 -6.69 4.40 -21.37
N ALA A 165 -7.23 3.70 -20.38
CA ALA A 165 -7.24 2.25 -20.32
C ALA A 165 -7.92 1.65 -21.53
N ARG A 166 -7.50 0.48 -22.00
CA ARG A 166 -8.28 -0.28 -23.00
C ARG A 166 -9.32 -1.15 -22.31
N PHE A 167 -8.92 -1.80 -21.22
CA PHE A 167 -9.77 -2.71 -20.49
C PHE A 167 -10.33 -2.07 -19.23
N ALA A 168 -11.54 -2.49 -18.85
CA ALA A 168 -12.18 -2.14 -17.59
C ALA A 168 -12.72 -3.38 -16.90
N CYS A 169 -12.32 -3.62 -15.65
CA CYS A 169 -12.99 -4.57 -14.78
C CYS A 169 -14.13 -3.86 -14.05
N VAL A 170 -15.35 -4.08 -14.53
CA VAL A 170 -16.56 -3.39 -14.09
C VAL A 170 -17.33 -4.24 -13.10
N LEU A 171 -17.56 -3.73 -11.88
CA LEU A 171 -18.50 -4.36 -10.96
C LEU A 171 -19.93 -3.96 -11.34
N ALA A 172 -20.71 -4.92 -11.81
CA ALA A 172 -22.06 -4.71 -12.30
C ALA A 172 -23.07 -5.53 -11.50
N ARG A 173 -24.27 -4.99 -11.34
CA ARG A 173 -25.41 -5.65 -10.74
C ARG A 173 -26.08 -6.56 -11.78
N THR A 174 -26.06 -7.87 -11.54
CA THR A 174 -26.71 -8.87 -12.39
C THR A 174 -28.09 -9.26 -11.86
N ARG A 175 -28.35 -9.09 -10.56
CA ARG A 175 -29.65 -9.41 -9.93
C ARG A 175 -30.10 -8.31 -8.97
N PRO A 176 -31.15 -7.53 -9.32
CA PRO A 176 -31.77 -6.59 -8.40
C PRO A 176 -32.24 -7.27 -7.11
N GLY A 177 -31.98 -6.67 -5.95
CA GLY A 177 -32.36 -7.24 -4.64
C GLY A 177 -31.52 -8.44 -4.16
N GLY A 178 -30.52 -8.89 -4.92
CA GLY A 178 -29.68 -10.06 -4.56
C GLY A 178 -28.66 -9.83 -3.44
N GLY A 179 -28.65 -8.66 -2.79
CA GLY A 179 -27.63 -8.27 -1.82
C GLY A 179 -26.21 -8.39 -2.41
N PRO A 180 -25.21 -8.87 -1.63
CA PRO A 180 -23.86 -9.13 -2.13
C PRO A 180 -23.81 -10.12 -3.31
N ARG A 181 -24.71 -11.11 -3.35
CA ARG A 181 -24.81 -12.10 -4.45
C ARG A 181 -25.51 -11.56 -5.69
N GLY A 182 -25.89 -10.28 -5.70
CA GLY A 182 -26.53 -9.61 -6.84
C GLY A 182 -25.55 -9.02 -7.84
N PHE A 183 -24.25 -9.26 -7.69
CA PHE A 183 -23.19 -8.62 -8.48
C PHE A 183 -22.25 -9.63 -9.13
N ARG A 184 -21.66 -9.21 -10.25
CA ARG A 184 -20.60 -9.91 -10.98
C ARG A 184 -19.61 -8.89 -11.53
N PHE A 185 -18.34 -9.26 -11.60
CA PHE A 185 -17.39 -8.48 -12.39
C PHE A 185 -17.52 -8.83 -13.89
N VAL A 186 -17.30 -7.84 -14.74
CA VAL A 186 -17.25 -8.01 -16.20
C VAL A 186 -15.95 -7.38 -16.72
N LEU A 187 -15.15 -8.15 -17.45
CA LEU A 187 -13.98 -7.68 -18.17
C LEU A 187 -14.43 -7.08 -19.51
N VAL A 188 -14.43 -5.76 -19.59
CA VAL A 188 -14.84 -5.00 -20.78
C VAL A 188 -13.59 -4.59 -21.57
N ASP A 189 -13.49 -5.03 -22.82
CA ASP A 189 -12.57 -4.44 -23.82
C ASP A 189 -13.30 -3.27 -24.49
N LYS A 190 -12.93 -2.03 -24.15
CA LYS A 190 -13.65 -0.84 -24.64
C LYS A 190 -13.54 -0.67 -26.15
N ASP A 191 -12.45 -1.15 -26.75
CA ASP A 191 -12.20 -1.02 -28.19
C ASP A 191 -13.03 -2.04 -29.00
N ALA A 192 -13.49 -3.12 -28.35
CA ALA A 192 -14.34 -4.14 -28.95
C ALA A 192 -15.85 -3.88 -28.77
N LEU A 193 -16.23 -2.80 -28.07
CA LEU A 193 -17.63 -2.45 -27.88
C LEU A 193 -18.23 -1.82 -29.15
N PRO A 194 -19.57 -1.92 -29.33
CA PRO A 194 -20.25 -1.17 -30.38
C PRO A 194 -19.98 0.33 -30.28
N GLU A 195 -19.88 1.00 -31.41
CA GLU A 195 -19.65 2.45 -31.47
C GLU A 195 -20.69 3.20 -30.64
N GLY A 196 -20.23 4.12 -29.78
CA GLY A 196 -21.09 4.91 -28.90
C GLY A 196 -21.61 4.19 -27.64
N ALA A 197 -21.37 2.87 -27.50
CA ALA A 197 -21.84 2.11 -26.34
C ALA A 197 -21.02 2.37 -25.07
N CYS A 198 -19.79 2.87 -25.19
CA CYS A 198 -18.97 3.35 -24.10
C CYS A 198 -18.52 4.77 -24.39
N ARG A 199 -18.75 5.69 -23.45
CA ARG A 199 -18.18 7.04 -23.45
C ARG A 199 -17.39 7.26 -22.18
N THR A 200 -16.28 7.98 -22.30
CA THR A 200 -15.51 8.42 -21.14
C THR A 200 -16.13 9.68 -20.56
N LEU A 201 -16.13 9.81 -19.25
CA LEU A 201 -16.54 11.05 -18.58
C LEU A 201 -15.39 12.06 -18.58
N PRO A 202 -15.68 13.37 -18.42
CA PRO A 202 -14.63 14.36 -18.20
C PRO A 202 -13.77 14.02 -16.99
N LYS A 203 -12.48 14.41 -17.04
CA LYS A 203 -11.58 14.39 -15.90
C LYS A 203 -12.09 15.36 -14.83
N GLU A 204 -12.08 14.91 -13.58
CA GLU A 204 -12.41 15.72 -12.41
C GLU A 204 -11.14 16.43 -11.90
N PRO A 205 -11.23 17.72 -11.54
CA PRO A 205 -10.13 18.41 -10.87
C PRO A 205 -9.95 17.87 -9.45
N THR A 206 -8.71 17.68 -9.02
CA THR A 206 -8.36 17.07 -7.72
C THR A 206 -7.41 17.93 -6.91
N HIS A 207 -7.41 17.74 -5.58
CA HIS A 207 -6.54 18.50 -4.67
C HIS A 207 -5.04 18.17 -4.86
N GLY A 208 -4.73 16.88 -4.90
CA GLY A 208 -3.43 16.32 -5.29
C GLY A 208 -3.65 15.36 -6.44
N ILE A 209 -2.59 14.70 -6.90
CA ILE A 209 -2.57 13.83 -8.08
C ILE A 209 -3.17 14.49 -9.32
N ARG A 210 -2.95 15.81 -9.46
CA ARG A 210 -3.67 16.66 -10.42
C ARG A 210 -3.50 16.22 -11.87
N GLY A 211 -2.37 15.62 -12.20
CA GLY A 211 -2.11 15.05 -13.52
C GLY A 211 -2.72 13.67 -13.76
N ALA A 212 -3.21 12.96 -12.74
CA ALA A 212 -3.81 11.64 -12.94
C ALA A 212 -5.16 11.75 -13.67
N ASP A 213 -5.46 10.77 -14.52
CA ASP A 213 -6.76 10.68 -15.17
C ASP A 213 -7.81 10.15 -14.18
N ILE A 214 -8.40 11.05 -13.40
CA ILE A 214 -9.53 10.74 -12.51
C ILE A 214 -10.82 11.14 -13.23
N SER A 215 -11.45 10.17 -13.90
CA SER A 215 -12.62 10.43 -14.74
C SER A 215 -13.70 9.37 -14.52
N GLY A 216 -14.17 8.70 -15.57
CA GLY A 216 -15.19 7.67 -15.46
C GLY A 216 -15.60 7.12 -16.82
N ILE A 217 -16.51 6.17 -16.81
CA ILE A 217 -17.10 5.58 -18.01
C ILE A 217 -18.62 5.54 -17.86
N ALA A 218 -19.33 5.87 -18.94
CA ALA A 218 -20.75 5.58 -19.07
C ALA A 218 -20.96 4.54 -20.16
N LEU A 219 -21.68 3.49 -19.80
CA LEU A 219 -22.04 2.37 -20.65
C LEU A 219 -23.53 2.47 -20.98
N GLN A 220 -23.87 2.32 -22.25
CA GLN A 220 -25.25 2.38 -22.74
C GLN A 220 -25.50 1.18 -23.65
N ASP A 221 -26.27 0.21 -23.14
CA ASP A 221 -26.48 -1.09 -23.78
C ASP A 221 -25.18 -1.74 -24.33
N ALA A 222 -24.08 -1.56 -23.60
CA ALA A 222 -22.76 -2.06 -23.98
C ALA A 222 -22.75 -3.59 -23.93
N THR A 223 -22.90 -4.20 -25.10
CA THR A 223 -23.05 -5.66 -25.21
C THR A 223 -21.69 -6.33 -25.26
N VAL A 224 -21.47 -7.28 -24.36
CA VAL A 224 -20.28 -8.14 -24.29
C VAL A 224 -20.70 -9.60 -24.31
N ALA A 225 -19.81 -10.50 -24.74
CA ALA A 225 -20.05 -11.94 -24.68
C ALA A 225 -20.21 -12.41 -23.23
N ASP A 226 -20.94 -13.51 -22.99
CA ASP A 226 -21.11 -14.06 -21.63
C ASP A 226 -19.76 -14.43 -20.98
N SER A 227 -18.79 -14.85 -21.82
CA SER A 227 -17.41 -15.11 -21.42
C SER A 227 -16.63 -13.88 -20.92
N ALA A 228 -17.20 -12.67 -21.00
CA ALA A 228 -16.64 -11.47 -20.37
C ALA A 228 -16.89 -11.41 -18.86
N GLY A 229 -17.86 -12.16 -18.33
CA GLY A 229 -18.10 -12.23 -16.90
C GLY A 229 -16.96 -12.93 -16.16
N ILE A 230 -16.42 -12.30 -15.12
CA ILE A 230 -15.34 -12.85 -14.28
C ILE A 230 -15.97 -13.64 -13.14
N GLY A 231 -15.55 -14.89 -12.99
CA GLY A 231 -16.08 -15.83 -12.01
C GLY A 231 -17.56 -16.20 -12.22
N PRO A 232 -18.13 -17.04 -11.35
CA PRO A 232 -19.55 -17.41 -11.37
C PRO A 232 -20.47 -16.21 -11.16
N ASP A 233 -21.70 -16.26 -11.69
CA ASP A 233 -22.69 -15.22 -11.40
C ASP A 233 -23.02 -15.14 -9.90
N GLY A 234 -23.05 -13.93 -9.37
CA GLY A 234 -23.21 -13.65 -7.94
C GLY A 234 -21.92 -13.70 -7.11
N SER A 235 -20.76 -13.99 -7.70
CA SER A 235 -19.46 -13.97 -7.00
C SER A 235 -18.81 -12.59 -6.90
N GLY A 236 -19.40 -11.54 -7.48
CA GLY A 236 -18.74 -10.24 -7.64
C GLY A 236 -18.22 -9.62 -6.34
N PHE A 237 -18.98 -9.72 -5.24
CA PHE A 237 -18.53 -9.21 -3.94
C PHE A 237 -17.45 -10.07 -3.28
N GLU A 238 -17.48 -11.38 -3.46
CA GLU A 238 -16.41 -12.26 -2.99
C GLU A 238 -15.10 -11.95 -3.73
N VAL A 239 -15.15 -11.85 -5.07
CA VAL A 239 -14.00 -11.46 -5.89
C VAL A 239 -13.49 -10.07 -5.52
N LEU A 240 -14.39 -9.10 -5.27
CA LEU A 240 -14.05 -7.75 -4.82
C LEU A 240 -13.30 -7.79 -3.49
N LEU A 241 -13.85 -8.45 -2.47
CA LEU A 241 -13.26 -8.49 -1.14
C LEU A 241 -11.93 -9.21 -1.14
N THR A 242 -11.79 -10.32 -1.88
CA THR A 242 -10.51 -11.03 -2.06
C THR A 242 -9.49 -10.17 -2.80
N SER A 243 -9.89 -9.48 -3.87
CA SER A 243 -9.00 -8.55 -4.60
C SER A 243 -8.51 -7.42 -3.71
N LEU A 244 -9.40 -6.84 -2.90
CA LEU A 244 -9.08 -5.77 -1.96
C LEU A 244 -8.04 -6.21 -0.92
N GLN A 245 -7.98 -7.48 -0.53
CA GLN A 245 -6.93 -7.94 0.40
C GLN A 245 -5.53 -7.72 -0.19
N LEU A 246 -5.36 -7.94 -1.50
CA LEU A 246 -4.08 -7.79 -2.20
C LEU A 246 -3.80 -6.33 -2.55
N THR A 247 -4.80 -5.62 -3.06
CA THR A 247 -4.61 -4.24 -3.55
C THR A 247 -4.41 -3.24 -2.42
N ARG A 248 -5.06 -3.45 -1.26
CA ARG A 248 -4.88 -2.62 -0.07
C ARG A 248 -3.45 -2.68 0.47
N ILE A 249 -2.84 -3.87 0.46
CA ILE A 249 -1.45 -4.05 0.87
C ILE A 249 -0.53 -3.40 -0.17
N CYS A 250 -0.74 -3.69 -1.46
CA CYS A 250 0.06 -3.13 -2.53
C CYS A 250 0.04 -1.59 -2.55
N ALA A 251 -1.12 -0.97 -2.30
CA ALA A 251 -1.30 0.48 -2.24
C ALA A 251 -0.45 1.16 -1.16
N THR A 252 0.00 0.44 -0.12
CA THR A 252 0.90 1.01 0.90
C THR A 252 2.28 1.37 0.36
N SER A 253 2.71 0.77 -0.76
CA SER A 253 3.94 1.13 -1.46
C SER A 253 3.98 2.61 -1.86
N LEU A 254 2.81 3.20 -2.18
CA LEU A 254 2.68 4.62 -2.51
C LEU A 254 3.00 5.49 -1.30
N SER A 255 2.51 5.13 -0.11
CA SER A 255 2.86 5.83 1.12
C SER A 255 4.33 5.67 1.48
N LEU A 256 4.91 4.49 1.30
CA LEU A 256 6.35 4.30 1.53
C LEU A 256 7.20 5.13 0.55
N GLY A 257 6.83 5.16 -0.73
CA GLY A 257 7.54 6.01 -1.71
C GLY A 257 7.38 7.50 -1.39
N ALA A 258 6.21 7.91 -0.90
CA ALA A 258 6.02 9.27 -0.42
C ALA A 258 6.95 9.61 0.76
N ALA A 259 7.14 8.67 1.68
CA ALA A 259 8.08 8.82 2.77
C ALA A 259 9.54 8.92 2.29
N ASP A 260 9.92 8.08 1.32
CA ASP A 260 11.25 8.10 0.70
C ASP A 260 11.54 9.43 -0.03
N HIS A 261 10.50 10.12 -0.51
CA HIS A 261 10.62 11.44 -1.12
C HIS A 261 10.66 12.56 -0.06
N ALA A 262 9.78 12.51 0.94
CA ALA A 262 9.65 13.55 1.95
C ALA A 262 10.89 13.66 2.86
N LEU A 263 11.43 12.52 3.29
CA LEU A 263 12.46 12.48 4.32
C LEU A 263 13.79 13.11 3.88
N PRO A 264 14.35 12.82 2.68
CA PRO A 264 15.57 13.47 2.21
C PRO A 264 15.43 14.99 2.07
N ILE A 265 14.27 15.47 1.60
CA ILE A 265 14.00 16.93 1.50
C ILE A 265 14.10 17.58 2.88
N ALA A 266 13.47 16.98 3.89
CA ALA A 266 13.50 17.50 5.25
C ALA A 266 14.90 17.42 5.86
N VAL A 267 15.60 16.28 5.72
CA VAL A 267 16.95 16.09 6.24
C VAL A 267 17.91 17.14 5.68
N ARG A 268 17.94 17.30 4.35
CA ARG A 268 18.82 18.29 3.70
C ARG A 268 18.50 19.73 4.13
N PHE A 269 17.22 20.09 4.20
CA PHE A 269 16.83 21.42 4.68
C PHE A 269 17.34 21.68 6.12
N LEU A 270 17.20 20.69 7.00
CA LEU A 270 17.60 20.81 8.40
C LEU A 270 19.12 20.82 8.59
N THR A 271 19.88 20.16 7.72
CA THR A 271 21.36 20.18 7.77
C THR A 271 21.93 21.48 7.25
N ASP A 272 21.33 22.07 6.21
CA ASP A 272 21.87 23.27 5.55
C ASP A 272 21.47 24.57 6.26
N ARG A 273 20.26 24.57 6.86
CA ARG A 273 19.71 25.77 7.50
C ARG A 273 20.29 25.98 8.89
N HIS A 274 20.75 27.21 9.15
CA HIS A 274 21.25 27.64 10.46
C HIS A 274 20.28 28.60 11.15
N LEU A 275 20.03 28.39 12.44
CA LEU A 275 19.36 29.32 13.36
C LEU A 275 20.09 29.32 14.70
N TYR A 276 20.10 30.46 15.38
CA TYR A 276 20.71 30.59 16.72
C TYR A 276 22.18 30.09 16.78
N GLY A 277 22.94 30.28 15.69
CA GLY A 277 24.35 29.91 15.60
C GLY A 277 24.66 28.42 15.39
N GLN A 278 23.66 27.57 15.13
CA GLN A 278 23.84 26.14 14.86
C GLN A 278 22.90 25.66 13.74
N ARG A 279 23.12 24.46 13.21
CA ARG A 279 22.21 23.85 12.22
C ARG A 279 20.87 23.54 12.87
N LEU A 280 19.78 23.60 12.11
CA LEU A 280 18.48 23.19 12.63
C LEU A 280 18.49 21.74 13.11
N ALA A 281 19.20 20.86 12.39
CA ALA A 281 19.40 19.46 12.75
C ALA A 281 20.13 19.23 14.09
N ASP A 282 20.72 20.27 14.70
CA ASP A 282 21.37 20.18 16.01
C ASP A 282 20.46 20.65 17.16
N LEU A 283 19.33 21.32 16.86
CA LEU A 283 18.37 21.79 17.86
C LEU A 283 17.60 20.61 18.49
N PRO A 284 17.55 20.47 19.83
CA PRO A 284 16.97 19.29 20.49
C PRO A 284 15.52 18.98 20.09
N ARG A 285 14.67 20.00 19.97
CA ARG A 285 13.26 19.83 19.57
C ARG A 285 13.13 19.32 18.13
N ILE A 286 13.96 19.82 17.22
CA ILE A 286 13.97 19.42 15.81
C ILE A 286 14.46 17.97 15.67
N ARG A 287 15.56 17.63 16.35
CA ARG A 287 16.09 16.25 16.39
C ARG A 287 15.05 15.26 16.86
N ARG A 288 14.34 15.59 17.93
CA ARG A 288 13.28 14.73 18.48
C ARG A 288 12.15 14.52 17.48
N ALA A 289 11.65 15.60 16.86
CA ALA A 289 10.59 15.52 15.86
C ALA A 289 11.01 14.71 14.61
N LEU A 290 12.24 14.90 14.13
CA LEU A 290 12.80 14.12 13.02
C LEU A 290 12.96 12.64 13.39
N GLY A 291 13.46 12.34 14.59
CA GLY A 291 13.58 10.97 15.10
C GLY A 291 12.23 10.28 15.26
N ASP A 292 11.20 10.99 15.74
CA ASP A 292 9.83 10.49 15.84
C ASP A 292 9.25 10.14 14.46
N ALA A 293 9.41 11.04 13.49
CA ALA A 293 8.97 10.80 12.11
C ALA A 293 9.72 9.62 11.48
N ALA A 294 11.05 9.61 11.53
CA ALA A 294 11.88 8.53 10.97
C ALA A 294 11.52 7.15 11.56
N SER A 295 11.29 7.09 12.88
CA SER A 295 10.88 5.86 13.56
C SER A 295 9.49 5.40 13.12
N ALA A 296 8.55 6.34 12.95
CA ALA A 296 7.20 6.02 12.47
C ALA A 296 7.19 5.55 11.01
N LEU A 297 8.12 6.04 10.17
CA LEU A 297 8.28 5.59 8.78
C LEU A 297 8.83 4.16 8.71
N LEU A 298 9.85 3.79 9.50
CA LEU A 298 10.31 2.40 9.58
C LEU A 298 9.24 1.46 10.15
N LEU A 299 8.43 1.93 11.09
CA LEU A 299 7.27 1.19 11.61
C LEU A 299 6.22 0.93 10.53
N ALA A 300 5.95 1.93 9.68
CA ALA A 300 5.04 1.78 8.55
C ALA A 300 5.58 0.80 7.50
N GLU A 301 6.88 0.85 7.20
CA GLU A 301 7.56 -0.09 6.32
C GLU A 301 7.50 -1.53 6.86
N ALA A 302 7.78 -1.73 8.14
CA ALA A 302 7.70 -3.04 8.79
C ALA A 302 6.31 -3.69 8.62
N VAL A 303 5.24 -2.91 8.82
CA VAL A 303 3.86 -3.39 8.64
C VAL A 303 3.59 -3.76 7.19
N ALA A 304 3.94 -2.88 6.25
CA ALA A 304 3.70 -3.10 4.82
C ALA A 304 4.47 -4.32 4.28
N VAL A 305 5.76 -4.44 4.62
CA VAL A 305 6.61 -5.54 4.16
C VAL A 305 6.12 -6.89 4.71
N LEU A 306 5.82 -6.96 6.01
CA LEU A 306 5.29 -8.18 6.60
C LEU A 306 3.96 -8.56 5.96
N ALA A 307 3.05 -7.60 5.77
CA ALA A 307 1.76 -7.85 5.13
C ALA A 307 1.89 -8.35 3.69
N GLY A 308 2.81 -7.79 2.90
CA GLY A 308 3.09 -8.22 1.53
C GLY A 308 3.48 -9.70 1.46
N ARG A 309 4.36 -10.13 2.37
CA ARG A 309 4.83 -11.53 2.45
C ARG A 309 3.77 -12.46 3.05
N SER A 310 2.98 -11.97 4.01
CA SER A 310 1.84 -12.72 4.58
C SER A 310 0.80 -13.13 3.53
N ALA A 311 0.70 -12.44 2.39
CA ALA A 311 -0.19 -12.85 1.31
C ALA A 311 0.15 -14.25 0.74
N GLN A 312 1.41 -14.69 0.85
CA GLN A 312 1.90 -15.98 0.35
C GLN A 312 1.94 -17.04 1.46
N THR A 313 2.24 -16.64 2.69
CA THR A 313 2.52 -17.56 3.81
C THR A 313 1.41 -17.65 4.84
N LEU A 314 0.62 -16.59 5.05
CA LEU A 314 -0.51 -16.50 5.97
C LEU A 314 -1.82 -16.12 5.24
N PRO A 315 -2.17 -16.76 4.11
CA PRO A 315 -3.26 -16.29 3.23
C PRO A 315 -4.65 -16.29 3.91
N ARG A 316 -4.86 -17.11 4.95
CA ARG A 316 -6.11 -17.16 5.71
C ARG A 316 -6.31 -15.96 6.65
N GLU A 317 -5.23 -15.26 6.97
CA GLU A 317 -5.23 -14.10 7.88
C GLU A 317 -5.25 -12.76 7.12
N LEU A 318 -5.26 -12.82 5.80
CA LEU A 318 -5.01 -11.64 4.96
C LEU A 318 -6.17 -10.64 5.00
N ALA A 319 -7.41 -11.09 5.26
CA ALA A 319 -8.56 -10.20 5.45
C ALA A 319 -8.32 -9.17 6.57
N VAL A 320 -7.83 -9.62 7.73
CA VAL A 320 -7.47 -8.75 8.86
C VAL A 320 -6.18 -7.99 8.57
N THR A 321 -5.14 -8.68 8.10
CA THR A 321 -3.83 -8.09 7.82
C THR A 321 -3.92 -6.92 6.83
N ALA A 322 -4.66 -7.08 5.73
CA ALA A 322 -4.85 -6.06 4.73
C ALA A 322 -5.61 -4.84 5.26
N ALA A 323 -6.67 -5.07 6.06
CA ALA A 323 -7.46 -4.00 6.66
C ALA A 323 -6.62 -3.17 7.65
N VAL A 324 -5.90 -3.83 8.56
CA VAL A 324 -4.98 -3.16 9.50
C VAL A 324 -3.92 -2.38 8.76
N THR A 325 -3.26 -3.01 7.78
CA THR A 325 -2.14 -2.41 7.03
C THR A 325 -2.59 -1.15 6.27
N LYS A 326 -3.74 -1.21 5.58
CA LYS A 326 -4.26 -0.08 4.82
C LYS A 326 -4.79 1.06 5.67
N ALA A 327 -5.27 0.77 6.89
CA ALA A 327 -5.64 1.82 7.84
C ALA A 327 -4.40 2.46 8.49
N PHE A 328 -3.42 1.63 8.86
CA PHE A 328 -2.26 2.05 9.64
C PHE A 328 -1.20 2.79 8.82
N VAL A 329 -0.79 2.23 7.67
CA VAL A 329 0.40 2.71 6.93
C VAL A 329 0.17 4.11 6.35
N PRO A 330 -0.87 4.37 5.52
CA PRO A 330 -1.09 5.71 4.98
C PRO A 330 -1.32 6.76 6.06
N THR A 331 -2.03 6.41 7.13
CA THR A 331 -2.26 7.33 8.27
C THR A 331 -0.96 7.68 8.99
N THR A 332 -0.08 6.69 9.19
CA THR A 332 1.21 6.89 9.86
C THR A 332 2.18 7.70 9.00
N VAL A 333 2.21 7.44 7.70
CA VAL A 333 3.01 8.21 6.75
C VAL A 333 2.51 9.64 6.67
N GLN A 334 1.20 9.88 6.53
CA GLN A 334 0.68 11.26 6.45
C GLN A 334 1.05 12.08 7.70
N ARG A 335 0.87 11.51 8.90
CA ARG A 335 1.30 12.18 10.15
C ARG A 335 2.79 12.50 10.17
N SER A 336 3.61 11.65 9.55
CA SER A 336 5.05 11.88 9.46
C SER A 336 5.36 12.98 8.44
N VAL A 337 4.69 13.00 7.29
CA VAL A 337 4.77 14.08 6.30
C VAL A 337 4.35 15.42 6.93
N ASP A 338 3.25 15.46 7.67
CA ASP A 338 2.79 16.66 8.38
C ASP A 338 3.85 17.17 9.37
N ALA A 339 4.46 16.25 10.15
CA ALA A 339 5.54 16.60 11.07
C ALA A 339 6.78 17.13 10.33
N LEU A 340 7.16 16.52 9.20
CA LEU A 340 8.26 17.01 8.37
C LEU A 340 7.95 18.39 7.77
N ALA A 341 6.69 18.64 7.37
CA ALA A 341 6.23 19.93 6.85
C ALA A 341 6.42 21.03 7.90
N GLU A 342 6.08 20.76 9.16
CA GLU A 342 6.31 21.68 10.28
C GLU A 342 7.80 22.03 10.44
N LEU A 343 8.69 21.04 10.27
CA LEU A 343 10.14 21.26 10.34
C LEU A 343 10.68 22.13 9.19
N LEU A 344 10.04 22.06 8.01
CA LEU A 344 10.34 22.95 6.87
C LEU A 344 9.80 24.37 7.08
N GLY A 345 8.82 24.55 7.98
CA GLY A 345 8.11 25.81 8.21
C GLY A 345 7.37 26.30 6.96
N VAL A 346 7.20 27.62 6.83
CA VAL A 346 6.49 28.24 5.67
C VAL A 346 7.07 27.84 4.31
N ARG A 347 8.33 27.39 4.28
CA ARG A 347 8.96 26.92 3.05
C ARG A 347 8.28 25.66 2.52
N GLY A 348 7.86 24.73 3.38
CA GLY A 348 7.15 23.51 2.97
C GLY A 348 5.86 23.74 2.18
N PHE A 349 5.33 24.97 2.18
CA PHE A 349 4.13 25.37 1.43
C PHE A 349 4.43 26.05 0.08
N LEU A 350 5.70 26.29 -0.24
CA LEU A 350 6.09 26.95 -1.49
C LEU A 350 6.06 25.97 -2.65
N THR A 351 5.34 26.32 -3.71
CA THR A 351 5.27 25.53 -4.95
C THR A 351 6.36 25.87 -5.96
N GLY A 352 7.07 27.01 -5.79
CA GLY A 352 8.05 27.49 -6.79
C GLY A 352 9.51 27.59 -6.34
N VAL A 353 9.88 27.19 -5.10
CA VAL A 353 11.19 27.58 -4.51
C VAL A 353 12.02 26.44 -3.89
N LEU A 354 11.43 25.45 -3.21
CA LEU A 354 12.19 24.29 -2.72
C LEU A 354 12.25 23.22 -3.78
N GLU A 355 13.43 22.83 -4.28
CA GLU A 355 13.57 21.72 -5.26
C GLU A 355 12.35 21.59 -6.18
N HIS A 356 11.90 22.73 -6.71
CA HIS A 356 10.75 22.89 -7.60
C HIS A 356 9.33 22.60 -7.03
N GLY A 357 9.05 22.88 -5.75
CA GLY A 357 7.72 22.68 -5.14
C GLY A 357 7.37 21.24 -4.77
N ALA A 358 8.35 20.35 -4.87
CA ALA A 358 8.16 18.90 -4.74
C ALA A 358 7.50 18.48 -3.42
N PHE A 359 7.86 19.11 -2.28
CA PHE A 359 7.28 18.75 -0.98
C PHE A 359 5.79 19.13 -0.87
N ALA A 360 5.41 20.35 -1.28
CA ALA A 360 4.01 20.78 -1.24
C ALA A 360 3.14 19.94 -2.18
N LYS A 361 3.67 19.59 -3.36
CA LYS A 361 3.02 18.65 -4.28
C LYS A 361 2.86 17.27 -3.63
N LEU A 362 3.95 16.72 -3.10
CA LEU A 362 3.97 15.42 -2.44
C LEU A 362 2.95 15.30 -1.31
N ASP A 363 2.87 16.32 -0.43
CA ASP A 363 1.88 16.34 0.66
C ASP A 363 0.44 16.28 0.11
N ARG A 364 0.12 17.11 -0.89
CA ARG A 364 -1.20 17.07 -1.54
C ARG A 364 -1.49 15.71 -2.18
N ASP A 365 -0.52 15.16 -2.90
CA ASP A 365 -0.66 13.90 -3.64
C ASP A 365 -0.88 12.71 -2.70
N HIS A 366 -0.15 12.63 -1.58
CA HIS A 366 -0.21 11.48 -0.67
C HIS A 366 -1.56 11.33 0.04
N ARG A 367 -2.28 12.42 0.28
CA ARG A 367 -3.55 12.42 1.04
C ARG A 367 -4.60 11.44 0.50
N ILE A 368 -4.61 11.20 -0.81
CA ILE A 368 -5.58 10.27 -1.43
C ILE A 368 -5.35 8.81 -1.02
N VAL A 369 -4.13 8.44 -0.64
CA VAL A 369 -3.76 7.04 -0.37
C VAL A 369 -4.52 6.48 0.83
N ALA A 370 -4.85 7.31 1.82
CA ALA A 370 -5.68 6.93 2.97
C ALA A 370 -7.18 6.81 2.65
N VAL A 371 -7.63 7.30 1.48
CA VAL A 371 -9.04 7.42 1.11
C VAL A 371 -9.47 6.35 0.11
N PHE A 372 -8.69 6.16 -0.95
CA PHE A 372 -9.04 5.18 -2.00
C PHE A 372 -8.83 3.72 -1.54
N ASP A 373 -9.38 2.77 -2.30
CA ASP A 373 -9.31 1.33 -1.98
C ASP A 373 -9.87 0.96 -0.58
N GLY A 374 -10.81 1.79 -0.12
CA GLY A 374 -11.32 1.81 1.24
C GLY A 374 -10.60 2.88 2.08
N SER A 375 -11.38 3.80 2.64
CA SER A 375 -10.86 4.81 3.56
C SER A 375 -10.34 4.17 4.85
N THR A 376 -9.59 4.90 5.67
CA THR A 376 -9.19 4.45 7.02
C THR A 376 -10.39 3.98 7.84
N ALA A 377 -11.54 4.68 7.76
CA ALA A 377 -12.76 4.26 8.45
C ALA A 377 -13.35 2.96 7.87
N VAL A 378 -13.36 2.77 6.55
CA VAL A 378 -13.82 1.52 5.93
C VAL A 378 -12.95 0.33 6.36
N ASN A 379 -11.63 0.51 6.39
CA ASN A 379 -10.71 -0.55 6.80
C ASN A 379 -10.83 -0.87 8.30
N ARG A 380 -10.98 0.15 9.16
CA ARG A 380 -11.29 -0.06 10.59
C ARG A 380 -12.62 -0.76 10.77
N HIS A 381 -13.64 -0.41 9.99
CA HIS A 381 -14.91 -1.12 10.04
C HIS A 381 -14.76 -2.59 9.66
N ALA A 382 -14.01 -2.90 8.59
CA ALA A 382 -13.71 -4.29 8.22
C ALA A 382 -12.99 -5.05 9.35
N LEU A 383 -12.03 -4.41 10.04
CA LEU A 383 -11.39 -4.98 11.21
C LEU A 383 -12.38 -5.20 12.38
N ILE A 384 -13.25 -4.23 12.67
CA ILE A 384 -14.29 -4.34 13.71
C ILE A 384 -15.20 -5.54 13.45
N THR A 385 -15.59 -5.80 12.19
CA THR A 385 -16.41 -6.98 11.87
C THR A 385 -15.71 -8.31 12.18
N SER A 386 -14.38 -8.30 12.32
CA SER A 386 -13.58 -9.49 12.67
C SER A 386 -13.33 -9.64 14.18
N PHE A 387 -13.69 -8.66 15.02
CA PHE A 387 -13.41 -8.67 16.46
C PHE A 387 -13.85 -9.95 17.19
N PRO A 388 -15.08 -10.50 16.98
CA PRO A 388 -15.48 -11.71 17.69
C PRO A 388 -14.58 -12.92 17.37
N LEU A 389 -14.13 -13.04 16.11
CA LEU A 389 -13.24 -14.11 15.70
C LEU A 389 -11.83 -13.89 16.22
N LEU A 390 -11.32 -12.65 16.18
CA LEU A 390 -10.01 -12.28 16.71
C LEU A 390 -9.92 -12.56 18.22
N ALA A 391 -10.92 -12.13 19.00
CA ALA A 391 -10.97 -12.38 20.44
C ALA A 391 -10.98 -13.89 20.75
N ARG A 392 -11.82 -14.65 20.05
CA ARG A 392 -11.92 -16.11 20.22
C ARG A 392 -10.61 -16.82 19.87
N ALA A 393 -10.00 -16.48 18.74
CA ALA A 393 -8.76 -17.10 18.29
C ALA A 393 -7.59 -16.76 19.21
N HIS A 394 -7.48 -15.50 19.65
CA HIS A 394 -6.47 -15.08 20.62
C HIS A 394 -6.61 -15.83 21.95
N ALA A 395 -7.84 -16.02 22.45
CA ALA A 395 -8.08 -16.79 23.67
C ALA A 395 -7.73 -18.29 23.54
N ALA A 396 -7.75 -18.83 22.33
CA ALA A 396 -7.34 -20.21 22.06
C ALA A 396 -5.82 -20.41 22.03
N ASP A 397 -5.02 -19.33 21.97
CA ASP A 397 -3.56 -19.34 21.97
C ASP A 397 -2.93 -20.25 20.89
N VAL A 398 -3.52 -20.24 19.70
CA VAL A 398 -3.01 -20.99 18.52
C VAL A 398 -2.71 -20.01 17.38
N HIS A 399 -1.47 -20.01 16.91
CA HIS A 399 -1.03 -19.29 15.72
C HIS A 399 -0.20 -20.15 14.77
N ASP A 400 -0.15 -19.76 13.50
CA ASP A 400 0.72 -20.34 12.47
C ASP A 400 2.15 -19.77 12.58
N ALA A 401 2.90 -20.27 13.57
CA ALA A 401 4.28 -19.88 13.79
C ALA A 401 5.20 -20.15 12.56
N PRO A 402 5.10 -21.29 11.85
CA PRO A 402 5.84 -21.50 10.60
C PRO A 402 5.53 -20.46 9.52
N GLY A 403 4.25 -20.16 9.28
CA GLY A 403 3.81 -19.15 8.31
C GLY A 403 4.32 -17.75 8.67
N LEU A 404 4.23 -17.37 9.96
CA LEU A 404 4.76 -16.10 10.45
C LEU A 404 6.27 -15.99 10.28
N ARG A 405 7.04 -17.04 10.61
CA ARG A 405 8.49 -17.06 10.40
C ARG A 405 8.84 -16.90 8.93
N ALA A 406 8.11 -17.58 8.03
CA ALA A 406 8.31 -17.44 6.59
C ALA A 406 7.98 -16.03 6.08
N ALA A 407 6.92 -15.39 6.60
CA ALA A 407 6.57 -14.00 6.29
C ALA A 407 7.65 -13.03 6.79
N ALA A 408 8.14 -13.24 8.02
CA ALA A 408 9.01 -12.30 8.71
C ALA A 408 10.51 -12.48 8.42
N GLY A 409 10.93 -13.61 7.84
CA GLY A 409 12.31 -13.84 7.44
C GLY A 409 12.60 -13.15 6.11
N LEU A 410 13.07 -11.91 6.15
CA LEU A 410 13.45 -11.18 4.94
C LEU A 410 14.66 -11.84 4.27
N GLY A 411 14.69 -11.82 2.93
CA GLY A 411 15.68 -12.54 2.12
C GLY A 411 15.38 -14.04 1.93
N ALA A 412 14.47 -14.62 2.72
CA ALA A 412 14.05 -16.01 2.49
C ALA A 412 13.11 -16.12 1.27
N PRO A 413 13.27 -17.14 0.40
CA PRO A 413 12.36 -17.42 -0.69
C PRO A 413 10.90 -17.55 -0.20
N GLN A 414 9.96 -17.12 -1.03
CA GLN A 414 8.53 -17.26 -0.75
C GLN A 414 7.89 -18.25 -1.74
N PRO A 415 6.76 -18.88 -1.37
CA PRO A 415 5.95 -19.57 -2.37
C PRO A 415 5.24 -18.53 -3.28
N PRO A 416 4.86 -18.90 -4.51
CA PRO A 416 4.12 -18.01 -5.37
C PRO A 416 2.75 -17.65 -4.77
N LEU A 417 2.28 -16.44 -5.04
CA LEU A 417 0.97 -15.95 -4.63
C LEU A 417 -0.14 -16.79 -5.30
N ASP A 418 -0.99 -17.39 -4.47
CA ASP A 418 -2.18 -18.13 -4.90
C ASP A 418 -3.45 -17.51 -4.29
N PRO A 419 -4.20 -16.70 -5.07
CA PRO A 419 -5.44 -16.09 -4.59
C PRO A 419 -6.49 -17.08 -4.10
N ARG A 420 -6.44 -18.34 -4.53
CA ARG A 420 -7.40 -19.39 -4.11
C ARG A 420 -7.21 -19.82 -2.66
N ARG A 421 -6.07 -19.50 -2.04
CA ARG A 421 -5.79 -19.77 -0.62
C ARG A 421 -6.31 -18.67 0.31
N LEU A 422 -6.71 -17.52 -0.25
CA LEU A 422 -7.24 -16.40 0.52
C LEU A 422 -8.65 -16.73 1.02
N THR A 423 -8.99 -16.22 2.19
CA THR A 423 -10.32 -16.37 2.79
C THR A 423 -10.91 -15.00 3.10
N LEU A 424 -12.24 -14.89 3.09
CA LEU A 424 -12.92 -13.63 3.42
C LEU A 424 -12.92 -13.31 4.91
N ILE A 425 -12.64 -14.31 5.75
CA ILE A 425 -12.58 -14.21 7.20
C ILE A 425 -11.26 -14.82 7.69
N SER A 426 -10.76 -14.30 8.81
CA SER A 426 -9.59 -14.82 9.50
C SER A 426 -10.04 -15.63 10.72
N ASP A 427 -10.28 -16.91 10.51
CA ASP A 427 -10.80 -17.83 11.53
C ASP A 427 -9.75 -18.25 12.57
N GLY A 428 -8.48 -18.26 12.17
CA GLY A 428 -7.33 -18.50 13.06
C GLY A 428 -6.83 -17.27 13.82
N GLY A 429 -7.47 -16.10 13.66
CA GLY A 429 -7.03 -14.87 14.32
C GLY A 429 -5.97 -14.10 13.53
N SER A 430 -4.93 -13.66 14.22
CA SER A 430 -3.75 -12.99 13.66
C SER A 430 -2.50 -13.55 14.30
N SER A 431 -1.77 -14.38 13.56
CA SER A 431 -0.53 -15.00 14.02
C SER A 431 0.52 -13.97 14.42
N VAL A 432 0.54 -12.84 13.72
CA VAL A 432 1.41 -11.69 14.04
C VAL A 432 1.18 -11.26 15.50
N VAL A 433 -0.06 -10.97 15.88
CA VAL A 433 -0.39 -10.48 17.22
C VAL A 433 -0.30 -11.58 18.28
N GLN A 434 -0.76 -12.78 17.98
CA GLN A 434 -0.74 -13.92 18.90
C GLN A 434 0.69 -14.40 19.22
N SER A 435 1.67 -14.10 18.37
CA SER A 435 3.09 -14.42 18.63
C SER A 435 3.76 -13.57 19.71
N LEU A 436 3.12 -12.50 20.22
CA LEU A 436 3.74 -11.55 21.15
C LEU A 436 4.37 -12.18 22.41
N PRO A 437 3.73 -13.14 23.10
CA PRO A 437 4.35 -13.83 24.24
C PRO A 437 5.63 -14.58 23.85
N GLU A 438 5.62 -15.27 22.72
CA GLU A 438 6.81 -15.97 22.18
C GLU A 438 7.91 -14.96 21.79
N ALA A 439 7.53 -13.85 21.16
CA ALA A 439 8.46 -12.80 20.75
C ALA A 439 9.23 -12.22 21.96
N ALA A 440 8.56 -12.02 23.09
CA ALA A 440 9.19 -11.56 24.32
C ALA A 440 10.26 -12.54 24.85
N LEU A 441 9.99 -13.84 24.78
CA LEU A 441 10.94 -14.88 25.17
C LEU A 441 12.14 -14.93 24.22
N LEU A 442 11.91 -14.85 22.91
CA LEU A 442 12.96 -14.87 21.90
C LEU A 442 13.85 -13.62 21.98
N ALA A 443 13.27 -12.44 22.23
CA ALA A 443 14.02 -11.21 22.44
C ALA A 443 14.97 -11.31 23.65
N ALA A 444 14.51 -11.92 24.75
CA ALA A 444 15.34 -12.17 25.93
C ALA A 444 16.50 -13.13 25.61
N ARG A 445 16.23 -14.20 24.84
CA ARG A 445 17.27 -15.15 24.38
C ARG A 445 18.29 -14.52 23.45
N ARG A 446 17.91 -13.51 22.66
CA ARG A 446 18.83 -12.68 21.86
C ARG A 446 19.65 -11.67 22.68
N GLY A 447 19.57 -11.70 24.01
CA GLY A 447 20.32 -10.81 24.89
C GLY A 447 19.78 -9.39 24.95
N ARG A 448 18.53 -9.15 24.49
CA ARG A 448 17.89 -7.83 24.46
C ARG A 448 16.80 -7.71 25.49
N ALA A 449 17.21 -7.50 26.74
CA ALA A 449 16.31 -7.37 27.88
C ALA A 449 15.33 -6.18 27.76
N ASP A 450 15.76 -5.08 27.12
CA ASP A 450 14.93 -3.91 26.86
C ASP A 450 13.83 -4.21 25.83
N VAL A 451 14.19 -4.79 24.68
CA VAL A 451 13.21 -5.22 23.66
C VAL A 451 12.27 -6.29 24.22
N ALA A 452 12.77 -7.22 25.03
CA ALA A 452 11.96 -8.22 25.70
C ALA A 452 10.97 -7.60 26.70
N ALA A 453 11.35 -6.53 27.39
CA ALA A 453 10.46 -5.81 28.30
C ALA A 453 9.34 -5.11 27.54
N ASP A 454 9.67 -4.40 26.46
CA ASP A 454 8.68 -3.76 25.58
C ASP A 454 7.72 -4.78 24.96
N ALA A 455 8.25 -5.94 24.51
CA ALA A 455 7.43 -7.03 23.98
C ALA A 455 6.47 -7.61 25.04
N ARG A 456 6.89 -7.76 26.31
CA ARG A 456 6.00 -8.17 27.41
C ARG A 456 4.90 -7.14 27.67
N THR A 457 5.26 -5.85 27.68
CA THR A 457 4.28 -4.76 27.83
C THR A 457 3.25 -4.81 26.71
N LEU A 458 3.69 -5.02 25.47
CA LEU A 458 2.81 -5.13 24.32
C LEU A 458 1.95 -6.41 24.34
N ALA A 459 2.50 -7.54 24.79
CA ALA A 459 1.74 -8.79 24.99
C ALA A 459 0.62 -8.60 26.04
N ALA A 460 0.91 -7.91 27.15
CA ALA A 460 -0.09 -7.59 28.15
C ALA A 460 -1.19 -6.65 27.60
N GLU A 461 -0.81 -5.67 26.78
CA GLU A 461 -1.78 -4.81 26.09
C GLU A 461 -2.65 -5.59 25.09
N SER A 462 -2.05 -6.52 24.34
CA SER A 462 -2.79 -7.41 23.45
C SER A 462 -3.86 -8.21 24.21
N LEU A 463 -3.51 -8.77 25.38
CA LEU A 463 -4.47 -9.52 26.19
C LEU A 463 -5.67 -8.66 26.62
N ARG A 464 -5.41 -7.45 27.14
CA ARG A 464 -6.47 -6.51 27.53
C ARG A 464 -7.35 -6.12 26.34
N LEU A 465 -6.72 -5.75 25.23
CA LEU A 465 -7.41 -5.38 24.01
C LEU A 465 -8.33 -6.50 23.49
N HIS A 466 -7.87 -7.76 23.52
CA HIS A 466 -8.69 -8.88 23.04
C HIS A 466 -9.87 -9.19 23.96
N GLN A 467 -9.77 -8.88 25.26
CA GLN A 467 -10.91 -8.94 26.18
C GLN A 467 -11.91 -7.83 25.86
N GLU A 468 -11.44 -6.60 25.61
CA GLU A 468 -12.31 -5.47 25.28
C GLU A 468 -13.02 -5.65 23.92
N ILE A 469 -12.34 -6.17 22.90
CA ILE A 469 -12.95 -6.34 21.57
C ILE A 469 -13.93 -7.52 21.52
N ALA A 470 -13.87 -8.46 22.49
CA ALA A 470 -14.81 -9.58 22.57
C ALA A 470 -16.25 -9.10 22.75
N ASP A 471 -16.42 -8.03 23.52
CA ASP A 471 -17.72 -7.42 23.85
C ASP A 471 -18.07 -6.23 22.93
N ALA A 472 -17.11 -5.79 22.10
CA ALA A 472 -17.31 -4.68 21.18
C ALA A 472 -18.13 -5.11 19.97
N HIS A 473 -19.29 -4.47 19.77
CA HIS A 473 -20.19 -4.77 18.66
C HIS A 473 -20.60 -3.52 17.89
N GLY A 474 -20.80 -3.69 16.58
CA GLY A 474 -21.26 -2.62 15.69
C GLY A 474 -20.22 -1.54 15.41
N ALA A 475 -20.61 -0.52 14.67
CA ALA A 475 -19.74 0.58 14.23
C ALA A 475 -19.74 1.77 15.23
N SER A 476 -19.53 1.50 16.52
CA SER A 476 -19.50 2.53 17.56
C SER A 476 -18.17 3.29 17.60
N ALA A 477 -18.15 4.51 18.13
CA ALA A 477 -16.91 5.28 18.31
C ALA A 477 -15.87 4.53 19.15
N GLU A 478 -16.32 3.78 20.16
CA GLU A 478 -15.49 2.90 20.98
C GLU A 478 -14.87 1.77 20.16
N ALA A 479 -15.65 1.09 19.31
CA ALA A 479 -15.12 0.04 18.43
C ALA A 479 -14.05 0.59 17.47
N PHE A 480 -14.22 1.81 16.96
CA PHE A 480 -13.19 2.48 16.16
C PHE A 480 -11.92 2.84 16.95
N ALA A 481 -12.05 3.20 18.24
CA ALA A 481 -10.90 3.42 19.12
C ALA A 481 -10.15 2.11 19.41
N LEU A 482 -10.88 1.01 19.64
CA LEU A 482 -10.31 -0.33 19.80
C LEU A 482 -9.61 -0.80 18.51
N ALA A 483 -10.19 -0.53 17.34
CA ALA A 483 -9.55 -0.82 16.05
C ALA A 483 -8.21 -0.09 15.89
N GLN A 484 -8.15 1.19 16.29
CA GLN A 484 -6.90 1.95 16.27
C GLN A 484 -5.86 1.42 17.28
N ARG A 485 -6.28 0.94 18.46
CA ARG A 485 -5.38 0.25 19.40
C ARG A 485 -4.86 -1.06 18.83
N TYR A 486 -5.72 -1.84 18.17
CA TYR A 486 -5.34 -3.07 17.48
C TYR A 486 -4.31 -2.82 16.38
N GLU A 487 -4.48 -1.76 15.57
CA GLU A 487 -3.49 -1.34 14.57
C GLU A 487 -2.09 -1.14 15.18
N LEU A 488 -2.01 -0.50 16.36
CA LEU A 488 -0.75 -0.26 17.06
C LEU A 488 -0.14 -1.55 17.63
N VAL A 489 -0.95 -2.43 18.22
CA VAL A 489 -0.51 -3.74 18.72
C VAL A 489 0.03 -4.60 17.57
N PHE A 490 -0.71 -4.67 16.46
CA PHE A 490 -0.27 -5.34 15.24
C PHE A 490 1.05 -4.77 14.72
N ALA A 491 1.19 -3.44 14.67
CA ALA A 491 2.41 -2.80 14.16
C ALA A 491 3.64 -3.10 15.03
N GLY A 492 3.51 -3.09 16.36
CA GLY A 492 4.59 -3.48 17.26
C GLY A 492 4.94 -4.96 17.15
N ALA A 493 3.94 -5.84 17.03
CA ALA A 493 4.14 -7.27 16.80
C ALA A 493 4.83 -7.56 15.46
N ALA A 494 4.47 -6.83 14.40
CA ALA A 494 5.11 -6.93 13.08
C ALA A 494 6.61 -6.58 13.13
N CYS A 495 6.96 -5.51 13.85
CA CYS A 495 8.36 -5.12 14.05
C CYS A 495 9.15 -6.19 14.80
N LEU A 496 8.59 -6.73 15.86
CA LEU A 496 9.21 -7.82 16.63
C LEU A 496 9.43 -9.05 15.76
N ALA A 497 8.41 -9.47 14.99
CA ALA A 497 8.51 -10.63 14.11
C ALA A 497 9.64 -10.46 13.09
N LEU A 498 9.68 -9.33 12.37
CA LEU A 498 10.73 -9.06 11.38
C LEU A 498 12.12 -9.04 12.02
N TRP A 499 12.30 -8.34 13.14
CA TRP A 499 13.57 -8.31 13.86
C TRP A 499 14.00 -9.70 14.35
N LEU A 500 13.04 -10.53 14.78
CA LEU A 500 13.33 -11.85 15.31
C LEU A 500 13.59 -12.92 14.25
N HIS A 501 13.18 -12.71 13.01
CA HIS A 501 13.26 -13.75 11.98
C HIS A 501 14.10 -13.37 10.77
N THR A 502 14.62 -12.14 10.73
CA THR A 502 15.55 -11.69 9.71
C THR A 502 16.97 -11.63 10.25
N GLU A 503 17.92 -12.20 9.50
CA GLU A 503 19.33 -11.96 9.69
C GLU A 503 19.75 -10.75 8.83
N PRO A 504 20.20 -9.65 9.45
CA PRO A 504 20.58 -8.46 8.70
C PRO A 504 21.90 -8.68 7.96
N ALA A 505 22.01 -8.10 6.77
CA ALA A 505 23.27 -8.14 6.04
C ALA A 505 24.41 -7.36 6.72
N PRO A 506 25.67 -7.69 6.42
CA PRO A 506 26.82 -6.94 6.90
C PRO A 506 26.70 -5.44 6.56
N GLY A 507 26.68 -4.58 7.57
CA GLY A 507 26.61 -3.12 7.37
C GLY A 507 25.20 -2.52 7.42
N ALA A 508 24.15 -3.31 7.66
CA ALA A 508 22.79 -2.81 7.87
C ALA A 508 22.69 -1.98 9.17
N ARG A 509 22.93 -0.67 9.06
CA ARG A 509 23.18 0.25 10.19
C ARG A 509 22.02 0.31 11.17
N TRP A 510 20.80 0.31 10.65
CA TRP A 510 19.55 0.37 11.43
C TRP A 510 19.32 -0.88 12.29
N TRP A 511 19.87 -2.02 11.88
CA TRP A 511 19.71 -3.32 12.54
C TRP A 511 20.70 -3.53 13.68
N ARG A 512 21.83 -2.81 13.66
CA ARG A 512 22.83 -2.84 14.74
C ARG A 512 22.17 -2.46 16.06
N ASP A 513 22.48 -3.21 17.11
CA ASP A 513 21.94 -3.00 18.46
C ASP A 513 20.42 -2.84 18.47
N ALA A 514 19.72 -3.54 17.58
CA ALA A 514 18.27 -3.51 17.40
C ALA A 514 17.71 -2.07 17.36
N LEU A 515 18.46 -1.13 16.80
CA LEU A 515 18.16 0.30 16.87
C LEU A 515 16.77 0.62 16.31
N TRP A 516 16.48 0.13 15.10
CA TRP A 516 15.19 0.38 14.45
C TRP A 516 14.01 -0.17 15.25
N VAL A 517 14.09 -1.42 15.74
CA VAL A 517 12.95 -2.05 16.43
C VAL A 517 12.67 -1.38 17.77
N ARG A 518 13.70 -0.94 18.50
CA ARG A 518 13.52 -0.15 19.74
C ARG A 518 12.86 1.19 19.45
N ALA A 519 13.27 1.85 18.37
CA ALA A 519 12.69 3.14 17.98
C ALA A 519 11.22 2.97 17.58
N CYS A 520 10.89 1.93 16.80
CA CYS A 520 9.53 1.55 16.43
C CYS A 520 8.67 1.19 17.66
N LEU A 521 9.17 0.35 18.57
CA LEU A 521 8.46 -0.01 19.80
C LEU A 521 8.22 1.20 20.69
N SER A 522 9.18 2.13 20.78
CA SER A 522 8.98 3.39 21.50
C SER A 522 7.86 4.23 20.88
N VAL A 523 7.69 4.24 19.55
CA VAL A 523 6.56 4.94 18.90
C VAL A 523 5.24 4.24 19.24
N VAL A 524 5.19 2.90 19.12
CA VAL A 524 4.00 2.09 19.40
C VAL A 524 3.54 2.28 20.84
N LEU A 525 4.41 2.04 21.82
CA LEU A 525 4.08 2.10 23.25
C LEU A 525 3.62 3.50 23.65
N ARG A 526 4.33 4.56 23.23
CA ARG A 526 3.90 5.94 23.54
C ARG A 526 2.54 6.29 22.93
N ARG A 527 2.24 5.82 21.72
CA ARG A 527 0.91 6.02 21.09
C ARG A 527 -0.20 5.20 21.76
N LEU A 528 0.15 4.12 22.45
CA LEU A 528 -0.75 3.35 23.32
C LEU A 528 -0.88 3.97 24.73
N GLY A 529 -0.15 5.05 25.05
CA GLY A 529 -0.11 5.63 26.39
C GLY A 529 0.70 4.80 27.39
N LEU A 530 1.62 3.96 26.90
CA LEU A 530 2.48 3.09 27.68
C LEU A 530 3.92 3.62 27.65
N GLU A 531 4.67 3.38 28.73
CA GLU A 531 6.07 3.78 28.82
C GLU A 531 6.99 2.71 28.20
N PRO A 532 7.88 3.08 27.27
CA PRO A 532 8.93 2.19 26.78
C PRO A 532 9.94 1.83 27.87
N ALA A 533 10.67 0.74 27.67
CA ALA A 533 11.74 0.30 28.56
C ALA A 533 12.80 1.39 28.76
N ALA A 534 13.34 1.44 29.98
CA ALA A 534 14.36 2.41 30.36
C ALA A 534 15.64 2.23 29.54
N GLY A 535 16.28 3.35 29.17
CA GLY A 535 17.53 3.37 28.44
C GLY A 535 17.68 4.62 27.57
N PRO A 536 18.74 4.69 26.75
CA PRO A 536 18.90 5.75 25.77
C PRO A 536 17.72 5.77 24.78
N ASP A 537 17.19 6.96 24.50
CA ASP A 537 16.07 7.14 23.57
C ASP A 537 16.48 6.69 22.15
N ALA A 538 15.97 5.53 21.73
CA ALA A 538 16.32 4.93 20.45
C ALA A 538 15.94 5.81 19.26
N ARG A 539 14.97 6.71 19.41
CA ARG A 539 14.55 7.66 18.37
C ARG A 539 15.58 8.75 18.17
N ASP A 540 16.19 9.24 19.25
CA ASP A 540 17.28 10.22 19.20
C ASP A 540 18.56 9.58 18.59
N LEU A 541 18.84 8.32 18.91
CA LEU A 541 19.94 7.55 18.31
C LEU A 541 19.70 7.30 16.81
N LEU A 542 18.47 6.92 16.43
CA LEU A 542 18.08 6.72 15.03
C LEU A 542 18.22 8.02 14.23
N CYS A 543 17.76 9.15 14.78
CA CYS A 543 17.95 10.47 14.20
C CYS A 543 19.44 10.80 14.01
N ALA A 544 20.28 10.47 14.99
CA ALA A 544 21.72 10.72 14.88
C ALA A 544 22.38 9.87 13.77
N GLU A 545 21.91 8.64 13.57
CA GLU A 545 22.35 7.78 12.47
C GLU A 545 21.84 8.29 11.12
N LEU A 546 20.56 8.68 11.04
CA LEU A 546 19.94 9.28 9.86
C LEU A 546 20.71 10.51 9.36
N LEU A 547 21.06 11.43 10.26
CA LEU A 547 21.83 12.64 9.92
C LEU A 547 23.29 12.36 9.51
N ARG A 548 23.79 11.14 9.73
CA ARG A 548 25.13 10.68 9.30
C ARG A 548 25.08 9.84 8.02
N THR A 549 23.88 9.50 7.54
CA THR A 549 23.68 8.73 6.31
C THR A 549 23.56 9.71 5.14
N ASP A 550 24.32 9.45 4.08
CA ASP A 550 24.07 10.11 2.81
C ASP A 550 22.85 9.46 2.14
N LEU A 551 21.70 10.12 2.26
CA LEU A 551 20.45 9.66 1.66
C LEU A 551 20.43 9.81 0.13
N ALA A 552 21.41 10.48 -0.47
CA ALA A 552 21.60 10.49 -1.92
C ALA A 552 22.32 9.22 -2.41
N GLU A 553 23.12 8.58 -1.55
CA GLU A 553 23.88 7.35 -1.86
C GLU A 553 23.24 6.06 -1.32
N GLY A 554 22.21 6.15 -0.46
CA GLY A 554 21.54 4.98 0.11
C GLY A 554 20.12 5.22 0.63
N GLU A 555 19.29 4.18 0.66
CA GLU A 555 17.90 4.25 1.10
C GLU A 555 17.76 4.20 2.64
N PHE A 556 16.84 4.99 3.18
CA PHE A 556 16.36 4.83 4.56
C PHE A 556 15.30 3.73 4.59
N SER A 557 15.73 2.47 4.56
CA SER A 557 14.84 1.32 4.50
C SER A 557 15.35 0.15 5.34
N LEU A 558 14.41 -0.64 5.87
CA LEU A 558 14.65 -1.94 6.49
C LEU A 558 15.16 -2.98 5.48
N LEU A 559 14.90 -2.78 4.20
CA LEU A 559 15.31 -3.65 3.10
C LEU A 559 16.72 -3.30 2.59
N SER A 560 17.27 -2.14 2.94
CA SER A 560 18.59 -1.72 2.52
C SER A 560 19.67 -2.68 3.01
N GLY A 561 20.42 -3.22 2.05
CA GLY A 561 21.53 -4.14 2.30
C GLY A 561 21.13 -5.60 2.39
N LEU A 562 19.84 -5.96 2.43
CA LEU A 562 19.45 -7.37 2.31
C LEU A 562 19.82 -7.88 0.91
N GLU A 563 20.46 -9.04 0.82
CA GLU A 563 20.67 -9.71 -0.48
C GLU A 563 19.27 -9.97 -1.09
N THR A 564 18.99 -9.37 -2.23
CA THR A 564 17.81 -9.74 -3.03
C THR A 564 17.99 -11.19 -3.49
N PRO A 565 17.02 -12.08 -3.24
CA PRO A 565 17.07 -13.44 -3.76
C PRO A 565 17.03 -13.49 -5.29
#